data_AF-A0A2D6M7L7-F1
#
_entry.id   AF-A0A2D6M7L7-F1
#
_cell.length_a   1.000
_cell.length_b   1.000
_cell.length_c   1.000
_cell.angle_alpha   90.00
_cell.angle_beta   90.00
_cell.angle_gamma   90.00
#
_symmetry.space_group_name_H-M   'P 1'
#
loop_
_entity.id
_entity.type
_entity.pdbx_description
1 polymer ?
#
loop_
_entity_poly.entity_id
_entity_poly.type
_entity_poly.pdbx_seq_one_letter_code
_entity_poly.pdbx_strand_id
1 'polypeptide(L)'
;MTTLETVLVCALVVMVISTIIASLFAVKFALLILRVEDAIEESLDILDERYASITEIVEIPLFSDSPQIRQVHTDLTRSREAILLIANILTDDFSRLKDNNDGPKKDT
;
A
#
# COMPACT_ATOMS: atom_id res chain seq x y z
N MET A 1 5.58 30.48 -43.26
CA MET A 1 4.57 30.44 -42.17
C MET A 1 3.95 29.05 -42.04
N THR A 2 3.59 28.37 -43.13
CA THR A 2 2.99 27.02 -43.11
C THR A 2 3.87 25.89 -42.56
N THR A 3 5.21 25.95 -42.71
CA THR A 3 6.12 24.90 -42.22
C THR A 3 6.28 24.87 -40.70
N LEU A 4 6.11 26.01 -40.03
CA LEU A 4 6.15 26.07 -38.56
C LEU A 4 4.85 25.50 -37.96
N GLU A 5 3.72 25.84 -38.57
CA GLU A 5 2.39 25.35 -38.19
C GLU A 5 2.31 23.81 -38.30
N THR A 6 2.82 23.24 -39.39
CA THR A 6 2.82 21.78 -39.57
C THR A 6 3.69 21.06 -38.53
N VAL A 7 4.84 21.62 -38.16
CA VAL A 7 5.71 21.04 -37.12
C VAL A 7 5.03 21.08 -35.75
N LEU A 8 4.36 22.18 -35.40
CA LEU A 8 3.64 22.31 -34.14
C LEU A 8 2.49 21.31 -34.03
N VAL A 9 1.73 21.10 -35.11
CA VAL A 9 0.64 20.11 -35.14
C VAL A 9 1.20 18.69 -34.95
N CYS A 10 2.30 18.34 -35.62
CA CYS A 10 2.94 17.03 -35.44
C CYS A 10 3.43 16.82 -34.00
N ALA A 11 4.04 17.84 -33.38
CA ALA A 11 4.50 17.76 -31.99
C ALA A 11 3.34 17.57 -31.01
N LEU A 12 2.20 18.23 -31.24
CA LEU A 12 1.01 18.09 -30.42
C LEU A 12 0.42 16.68 -30.50
N VAL A 13 0.35 16.10 -31.71
CA VAL A 13 -0.12 14.72 -31.90
C VAL A 13 0.76 13.72 -31.14
N VAL A 14 2.09 13.89 -31.19
CA VAL A 14 3.03 13.02 -30.45
C VAL A 14 2.83 13.15 -28.94
N MET A 15 2.65 14.36 -28.42
CA MET A 15 2.39 14.60 -27.00
C MET A 15 1.06 13.99 -26.53
N VAL A 16 0.02 14.03 -27.36
CA VAL A 16 -1.26 13.39 -27.04
C VAL A 16 -1.10 11.87 -26.98
N ILE A 17 -0.40 11.28 -27.95
CA ILE A 17 -0.15 9.83 -27.97
C ILE A 17 0.67 9.39 -26.75
N SER A 18 1.73 10.12 -26.41
CA SER A 18 2.56 9.79 -25.23
C SER A 18 1.75 9.90 -23.93
N THR A 19 0.88 10.90 -23.81
CA THR A 19 0.00 11.08 -22.65
C THR A 19 -1.01 9.93 -22.52
N ILE A 20 -1.60 9.47 -23.63
CA ILE A 20 -2.50 8.31 -23.63
C ILE A 20 -1.77 7.06 -23.15
N ILE A 21 -0.57 6.79 -23.68
CA ILE A 21 0.23 5.63 -23.28
C ILE A 21 0.57 5.71 -21.79
N ALA A 22 1.05 6.87 -21.32
CA ALA A 22 1.38 7.08 -19.91
C ALA A 22 0.15 6.86 -19.00
N SER A 23 -1.01 7.35 -19.40
CA SER A 23 -2.27 7.18 -18.65
C SER A 23 -2.67 5.71 -18.54
N LEU A 24 -2.53 4.93 -19.63
CA LEU A 24 -2.83 3.50 -19.61
C LEU A 24 -1.90 2.72 -18.66
N PHE A 25 -0.62 3.08 -18.61
CA PHE A 25 0.32 2.51 -17.65
C PHE A 25 -0.01 2.91 -16.22
N ALA A 26 -0.38 4.17 -15.99
CA ALA A 26 -0.76 4.67 -14.67
C ALA A 26 -1.98 3.92 -14.11
N VAL A 27 -3.02 3.69 -14.92
CA VAL A 27 -4.20 2.92 -14.49
C VAL A 27 -3.84 1.48 -14.15
N LYS A 28 -3.00 0.82 -14.96
CA LYS A 28 -2.52 -0.53 -14.67
C LYS A 28 -1.72 -0.60 -13.37
N PHE A 29 -0.88 0.40 -13.14
CA PHE A 29 -0.07 0.49 -11.93
C PHE A 29 -0.92 0.73 -10.69
N ALA A 30 -1.93 1.59 -10.77
CA ALA A 30 -2.88 1.82 -9.68
C ALA A 30 -3.63 0.52 -9.30
N LEU A 31 -4.10 -0.24 -10.29
CA LEU A 31 -4.75 -1.54 -10.03
C LEU A 31 -3.79 -2.57 -9.42
N LEU A 32 -2.51 -2.53 -9.77
CA LEU A 32 -1.51 -3.41 -9.17
C LEU A 32 -1.29 -3.05 -7.69
N ILE A 33 -1.20 -1.76 -7.36
CA ILE A 33 -1.05 -1.29 -5.97
C ILE A 33 -2.23 -1.75 -5.12
N LEU A 34 -3.47 -1.59 -5.60
CA LEU A 34 -4.66 -2.04 -4.86
C LEU A 34 -4.61 -3.55 -4.55
N ARG A 35 -4.15 -4.38 -5.49
CA ARG A 35 -3.98 -5.81 -5.22
C ARG A 35 -2.90 -6.13 -4.19
N VAL A 36 -1.85 -5.31 -4.14
CA VAL A 36 -0.80 -5.44 -3.13
C VAL A 36 -1.34 -5.04 -1.75
N GLU A 37 -2.16 -3.98 -1.69
CA GLU A 37 -2.86 -3.56 -0.48
C GLU A 37 -3.75 -4.69 0.06
N ASP A 38 -4.63 -5.25 -0.78
CA ASP A 38 -5.51 -6.37 -0.40
C ASP A 38 -4.70 -7.57 0.13
N ALA A 39 -3.59 -7.93 -0.54
CA ALA A 39 -2.74 -9.05 -0.13
C ALA A 39 -2.02 -8.80 1.21
N ILE A 40 -1.68 -7.55 1.51
CA ILE A 40 -1.10 -7.17 2.80
C ILE A 40 -2.15 -7.26 3.91
N GLU A 41 -3.39 -6.81 3.65
CA GLU A 41 -4.51 -6.92 4.59
C GLU A 41 -4.80 -8.39 4.94
N GLU A 42 -4.91 -9.27 3.94
CA GLU A 42 -5.10 -10.71 4.16
C GLU A 42 -3.93 -11.33 4.95
N SER A 43 -2.68 -10.91 4.66
CA SER A 43 -1.51 -11.39 5.39
C SER A 43 -1.51 -10.95 6.86
N LEU A 44 -2.00 -9.74 7.14
CA LEU A 44 -2.14 -9.22 8.50
C LEU A 44 -3.24 -9.96 9.28
N ASP A 45 -4.38 -10.25 8.65
CA ASP A 45 -5.45 -11.02 9.28
C ASP A 45 -4.97 -12.41 9.69
N ILE A 46 -4.24 -13.11 8.80
CA ILE A 46 -3.64 -14.42 9.10
C ILE A 46 -2.63 -14.29 10.25
N LEU A 47 -1.82 -13.23 10.27
CA LEU A 47 -0.85 -13.02 11.33
C LEU A 47 -1.53 -12.81 12.69
N ASP A 48 -2.62 -12.05 12.72
CA ASP A 48 -3.38 -11.78 13.95
C ASP A 48 -4.03 -13.07 14.50
N GLU A 49 -4.57 -13.93 13.63
CA GLU A 49 -5.07 -15.25 14.03
C GLU A 49 -3.96 -16.13 14.64
N ARG A 50 -2.78 -16.17 14.00
CA ARG A 50 -1.63 -16.94 14.51
C ARG A 50 -1.08 -16.35 15.81
N TYR A 51 -1.08 -15.03 15.94
CA TYR A 51 -0.68 -14.34 17.16
C TYR A 51 -1.60 -14.71 18.33
N ALA A 52 -2.92 -14.71 18.11
CA ALA A 52 -3.89 -15.12 19.12
C ALA A 52 -3.67 -16.57 19.59
N SER A 53 -3.48 -17.50 18.64
CA SER A 53 -3.20 -18.90 18.94
C SER A 53 -1.89 -19.09 19.72
N ILE A 54 -0.84 -18.35 19.38
CA ILE A 54 0.44 -18.42 20.11
C ILE A 54 0.29 -17.82 21.52
N THR A 55 -0.44 -16.72 21.67
CA THR A 55 -0.69 -16.09 22.97
C THR A 55 -1.40 -17.04 23.92
N GLU A 56 -2.43 -17.75 23.45
CA GLU A 56 -3.14 -18.77 24.23
C GLU A 56 -2.20 -19.89 24.76
N ILE A 57 -1.23 -20.31 23.95
CA ILE A 57 -0.24 -21.34 24.34
C ILE A 57 0.78 -20.77 25.34
N VAL A 58 1.20 -19.52 25.18
CA VAL A 58 2.18 -18.86 26.06
C VAL A 58 1.60 -18.58 27.45
N GLU A 59 0.30 -18.29 27.54
CA GLU A 59 -0.40 -18.07 28.81
C GLU A 59 -0.56 -19.34 29.67
N ILE A 60 -0.25 -20.52 29.14
CA ILE A 60 -0.22 -21.75 29.91
C ILE A 60 0.86 -21.62 31.01
N PRO A 61 0.50 -21.76 32.31
CA PRO A 61 1.35 -21.40 33.44
C PRO A 61 2.67 -22.19 33.51
N LEU A 62 2.76 -23.36 32.87
CA LEU A 62 3.97 -24.16 32.81
C LEU A 62 5.03 -23.61 31.82
N PHE A 63 4.60 -22.85 30.79
CA PHE A 63 5.45 -22.35 29.71
C PHE A 63 5.82 -20.87 29.89
N SER A 64 5.03 -20.10 30.65
CA SER A 64 5.29 -18.68 30.91
C SER A 64 6.56 -18.40 31.74
N ASP A 65 7.11 -19.40 32.43
CA ASP A 65 8.37 -19.29 33.19
C ASP A 65 9.62 -19.52 32.32
N SER A 66 9.48 -19.96 31.07
CA SER A 66 10.62 -20.15 30.17
C SER A 66 11.02 -18.82 29.52
N PRO A 67 12.28 -18.35 29.68
CA PRO A 67 12.75 -17.14 29.03
C PRO A 67 12.77 -17.26 27.50
N GLN A 68 12.91 -18.48 26.96
CA GLN A 68 12.85 -18.74 25.52
C GLN A 68 11.46 -18.49 24.96
N ILE A 69 10.40 -18.89 25.68
CA ILE A 69 9.00 -18.67 25.26
C ILE A 69 8.67 -17.17 25.24
N ARG A 70 9.11 -16.41 26.26
CA ARG A 70 8.97 -14.95 26.30
C ARG A 70 9.69 -14.25 25.15
N GLN A 71 10.86 -14.75 24.76
CA GLN A 71 11.62 -14.22 23.63
C GLN A 71 10.86 -14.43 22.31
N VAL A 72 10.33 -15.63 22.08
CA VAL A 72 9.51 -15.93 20.89
C VAL A 72 8.26 -15.03 20.82
N HIS A 73 7.56 -14.83 21.93
CA HIS A 73 6.42 -13.91 21.99
C HIS A 73 6.81 -12.47 21.61
N THR A 74 7.96 -12.00 22.11
CA THR A 74 8.47 -10.66 21.81
C THR A 74 8.84 -10.52 20.33
N ASP A 75 9.52 -11.51 19.75
CA ASP A 75 9.93 -11.49 18.35
C ASP A 75 8.73 -11.58 17.40
N LEU A 76 7.69 -12.32 17.79
CA LEU A 76 6.42 -12.37 17.05
C LEU A 76 5.70 -11.01 17.10
N THR A 77 5.66 -10.38 18.27
CA THR A 77 5.04 -9.04 18.44
C THR A 77 5.75 -8.00 17.56
N ARG A 78 7.09 -8.01 17.56
CA ARG A 78 7.89 -7.13 16.70
C ARG A 78 7.69 -7.38 15.21
N SER A 79 7.52 -8.65 14.82
CA SER A 79 7.25 -9.01 13.43
C SER A 79 5.90 -8.43 12.98
N ARG A 80 4.88 -8.52 13.83
CA ARG A 80 3.56 -7.90 13.59
C ARG A 80 3.65 -6.39 13.46
N GLU A 81 4.33 -5.73 14.38
CA GLU A 81 4.52 -4.27 14.36
C GLU A 81 5.23 -3.80 13.07
N ALA A 82 6.23 -4.55 12.59
CA ALA A 82 6.92 -4.24 11.34
C ALA A 82 6.00 -4.32 10.12
N ILE A 83 5.09 -5.30 10.06
CA ILE A 83 4.13 -5.41 8.96
C ILE A 83 3.07 -4.30 9.06
N LEU A 84 2.58 -3.99 10.26
CA LEU A 84 1.66 -2.86 10.47
C LEU A 84 2.29 -1.52 10.08
N LEU A 85 3.57 -1.31 10.34
CA LEU A 85 4.31 -0.14 9.88
C LEU A 85 4.29 -0.05 8.34
N ILE A 86 4.57 -1.16 7.65
CA ILE A 86 4.55 -1.23 6.19
C ILE A 86 3.15 -0.92 5.66
N ALA A 87 2.12 -1.55 6.21
CA ALA A 87 0.73 -1.30 5.83
C ALA A 87 0.36 0.18 6.03
N ASN A 88 0.72 0.77 7.17
CA ASN A 88 0.42 2.16 7.46
C ASN A 88 1.13 3.13 6.50
N ILE A 89 2.40 2.87 6.15
CA ILE A 89 3.13 3.66 5.14
C ILE A 89 2.42 3.59 3.77
N LEU A 90 2.00 2.40 3.35
CA LEU A 90 1.29 2.20 2.09
C LEU A 90 -0.07 2.91 2.06
N THR A 91 -0.85 2.81 3.14
CA THR A 91 -2.19 3.41 3.24
C THR A 91 -2.15 4.93 3.43
N ASP A 92 -1.22 5.48 4.22
CA ASP A 92 -1.08 6.93 4.40
C ASP A 92 -0.68 7.61 3.08
N ASP A 93 0.26 7.03 2.34
CA ASP A 93 0.68 7.58 1.04
C ASP A 93 -0.47 7.52 0.03
N PHE A 94 -1.28 6.45 0.03
CA PHE A 94 -2.45 6.33 -0.84
C PHE A 94 -3.58 7.31 -0.46
N SER A 95 -3.84 7.49 0.84
CA SER A 95 -4.86 8.41 1.35
C SER A 95 -4.51 9.87 1.06
N ARG A 96 -3.23 10.25 1.16
CA ARG A 96 -2.74 11.59 0.80
C ARG A 96 -2.80 11.85 -0.71
N LEU A 97 -2.70 10.83 -1.55
CA LEU A 97 -2.91 10.95 -3.00
C LEU A 97 -4.39 11.12 -3.36
N LYS A 98 -5.30 10.51 -2.60
CA LYS A 98 -6.75 10.68 -2.75
C LYS A 98 -7.21 12.09 -2.38
N ASP A 99 -6.68 12.64 -1.27
CA ASP A 99 -7.06 13.98 -0.78
C ASP A 99 -6.52 15.12 -1.67
N ASN A 100 -5.38 14.92 -2.34
CA ASN A 100 -4.83 15.90 -3.30
C ASN A 100 -5.54 15.93 -4.67
N ASN A 101 -6.40 14.95 -4.98
CA ASN A 101 -7.15 14.90 -6.24
C ASN A 101 -8.61 15.39 -6.12
N ASP A 102 -9.12 15.57 -4.90
CA ASP A 102 -10.36 16.27 -4.66
C ASP A 102 -10.08 17.79 -4.61
N GLY A 103 -10.22 18.45 -5.77
CA GLY A 103 -10.25 19.91 -5.84
C GLY A 103 -11.26 20.49 -4.84
N PRO A 104 -11.03 21.73 -4.37
CA PRO A 104 -11.69 22.28 -3.18
C PRO A 104 -13.21 22.05 -3.25
N LYS A 105 -13.73 21.30 -2.29
CA LYS A 105 -15.18 21.17 -2.07
C LYS A 105 -15.75 22.58 -2.01
N LYS A 106 -16.60 22.89 -3.00
CA LYS A 106 -17.44 24.07 -2.97
C LYS A 106 -18.51 23.81 -1.91
N ASP A 107 -18.24 24.27 -0.71
CA ASP A 107 -19.27 24.41 0.32
C ASP A 107 -20.24 25.51 -0.16
N THR A 108 -21.40 25.08 -0.67
CA THR A 108 -22.58 25.94 -0.91
C THR A 108 -23.74 25.37 -0.11
#